data_AF-A0A0D6B313-F1
#
_entry.id   AF-A0A0D6B313-F1
#
_cell.length_a   1.000
_cell.length_b   1.000
_cell.length_c   1.000
_cell.angle_alpha   90.00
_cell.angle_beta   90.00
_cell.angle_gamma   90.00
#
_symmetry.space_group_name_H-M   'P 1'
#
loop_
_entity.id
_entity.type
_entity.pdbx_description
1 polymer ?
#
loop_
_entity_poly.entity_id
_entity_poly.type
_entity_poly.pdbx_seq_one_letter_code
_entity_poly.pdbx_strand_id
1 'polypeptide(L)'
;MRYAWLAAAAAVLSVSGTIGNCQETETPGEAGVGALSEQAASYRRIIAALSEESAQAEAVLEKTQERLRKALNALAEAEAELEQTTRRQSEAEAAGEARLAELTARIEAARAELAGLEAEHSALTARIETATEAAETAERAADEARAARDAAGTEAADLAETVERAKAAAETAQAERREAEAALADMQARLEAETARMAEARAAFETIRAQTADARTALETAETLREENEAAARQAGSDRSAAESRLADLEAAQEKAAEAERAARERAATASAAADAAEARAAAQAQEIAEAEARHEALLAEGQETETALTALREELEAATGARDAAEAARQAAETAAEDGRARAATLVEEARVMAEERERAAEAKVAALEARAAQLAADIEAARRLLPATGADTTEAPEAAPPEPPAPAARAPGARPAFRAGPAPSAEAVARVVSEAPGLGEASAAERAELERLLGEGMCAPDALRSVFGGINRQTLVSLIRGLGRC
;
A
#
# COMPACT_ATOMS: atom_id res chain seq x y z
N MET A 1 -102.70 132.47 -51.87
CA MET A 1 -103.55 132.92 -53.00
C MET A 1 -103.35 134.43 -53.15
N ARG A 2 -103.39 134.98 -54.38
CA ARG A 2 -103.07 136.41 -54.63
C ARG A 2 -104.28 137.32 -54.40
N TYR A 3 -104.02 138.56 -53.97
CA TYR A 3 -104.97 139.68 -54.00
C TYR A 3 -105.21 140.16 -55.44
N ALA A 4 -106.34 140.82 -55.70
CA ALA A 4 -106.67 141.43 -57.00
C ALA A 4 -107.48 142.74 -56.84
N TRP A 5 -106.80 143.81 -56.44
CA TRP A 5 -107.14 145.24 -56.61
C TRP A 5 -105.87 145.86 -57.28
N LEU A 6 -105.87 146.88 -58.14
CA LEU A 6 -106.88 147.87 -58.53
C LEU A 6 -106.52 148.51 -59.90
N ALA A 7 -107.49 149.14 -60.59
CA ALA A 7 -107.31 150.26 -61.54
C ALA A 7 -108.70 150.89 -61.81
N ALA A 8 -109.07 152.15 -61.53
CA ALA A 8 -108.42 153.38 -61.04
C ALA A 8 -107.78 154.35 -62.08
N ALA A 9 -108.61 155.26 -62.65
CA ALA A 9 -108.29 156.65 -63.07
C ALA A 9 -109.64 157.33 -63.47
N ALA A 10 -110.10 158.38 -62.78
CA ALA A 10 -109.86 159.83 -63.05
C ALA A 10 -110.50 160.30 -64.38
N ALA A 11 -111.52 161.16 -64.48
CA ALA A 11 -112.10 162.23 -63.65
C ALA A 11 -111.27 163.54 -63.54
N VAL A 12 -111.88 164.69 -63.92
CA VAL A 12 -111.87 166.02 -63.22
C VAL A 12 -112.41 167.17 -64.12
N LEU A 13 -113.22 168.03 -63.47
CA LEU A 13 -113.82 169.34 -63.77
C LEU A 13 -113.35 170.20 -64.97
N SER A 14 -114.26 171.05 -65.50
CA SER A 14 -114.27 172.54 -65.33
C SER A 14 -115.10 173.26 -66.43
N VAL A 15 -115.77 174.42 -66.27
CA VAL A 15 -116.68 175.00 -65.25
C VAL A 15 -117.17 176.39 -65.77
N SER A 16 -118.36 176.88 -65.35
CA SER A 16 -118.88 178.27 -65.51
C SER A 16 -119.28 178.80 -66.91
N GLY A 17 -120.24 179.75 -66.96
CA GLY A 17 -120.53 180.51 -68.18
C GLY A 17 -121.88 181.24 -68.33
N THR A 18 -122.63 181.58 -67.27
CA THR A 18 -123.96 182.21 -67.39
C THR A 18 -123.95 183.71 -67.73
N ILE A 19 -124.76 184.13 -68.72
CA ILE A 19 -125.46 185.44 -68.88
C ILE A 19 -126.41 185.29 -70.10
N GLY A 20 -127.59 185.92 -70.21
CA GLY A 20 -128.31 186.74 -69.23
C GLY A 20 -128.99 188.00 -69.80
N ASN A 21 -130.20 187.87 -70.37
CA ASN A 21 -131.24 188.91 -70.54
C ASN A 21 -130.96 190.21 -71.36
N CYS A 22 -131.79 190.52 -72.38
CA CYS A 22 -132.84 191.58 -72.35
C CYS A 22 -133.34 192.07 -73.75
N GLN A 23 -134.67 191.99 -73.93
CA GLN A 23 -135.64 192.89 -74.60
C GLN A 23 -135.31 193.78 -75.82
N GLU A 24 -136.16 193.63 -76.85
CA GLU A 24 -137.01 194.64 -77.52
C GLU A 24 -136.67 196.15 -77.45
N THR A 25 -136.77 196.84 -78.59
CA THR A 25 -137.80 197.92 -78.80
C THR A 25 -137.95 198.30 -80.29
N GLU A 26 -138.94 199.16 -80.60
CA GLU A 26 -139.57 199.30 -81.93
C GLU A 26 -139.08 200.50 -82.80
N THR A 27 -139.74 200.62 -83.96
CA THR A 27 -139.69 201.68 -84.98
C THR A 27 -140.08 203.08 -84.47
N PRO A 28 -139.86 204.16 -85.26
CA PRO A 28 -140.95 204.62 -86.14
C PRO A 28 -140.49 205.16 -87.53
N GLY A 29 -141.45 205.60 -88.35
CA GLY A 29 -141.24 206.33 -89.61
C GLY A 29 -140.86 207.82 -89.42
N GLU A 30 -141.05 208.72 -90.40
CA GLU A 30 -141.89 208.63 -91.60
C GLU A 30 -141.50 209.73 -92.64
N ALA A 31 -142.23 209.77 -93.77
CA ALA A 31 -142.48 210.93 -94.64
C ALA A 31 -141.35 211.52 -95.54
N GLY A 32 -141.68 211.63 -96.84
CA GLY A 32 -141.26 212.77 -97.68
C GLY A 32 -142.30 213.90 -97.61
N VAL A 33 -142.21 215.02 -98.33
CA VAL A 33 -141.39 215.33 -99.53
C VAL A 33 -141.07 216.84 -99.55
N GLY A 34 -139.83 217.24 -99.87
CA GLY A 34 -139.54 218.62 -100.29
C GLY A 34 -138.09 219.10 -100.11
N ALA A 35 -137.64 219.93 -101.06
CA ALA A 35 -136.36 220.67 -101.09
C ALA A 35 -135.05 219.85 -101.19
N LEU A 36 -134.13 220.27 -102.07
CA LEU A 36 -132.91 219.55 -102.46
C LEU A 36 -131.66 220.45 -102.36
N SER A 37 -130.60 220.00 -101.66
CA SER A 37 -129.19 220.33 -101.99
C SER A 37 -128.13 219.61 -101.15
N GLU A 38 -128.25 219.57 -99.81
CA GLU A 38 -127.09 219.29 -98.93
C GLU A 38 -126.70 217.81 -98.73
N GLN A 39 -127.60 216.85 -99.04
CA GLN A 39 -127.49 215.46 -98.54
C GLN A 39 -126.29 214.66 -99.11
N ALA A 40 -125.66 215.11 -100.19
CA ALA A 40 -124.62 214.37 -100.92
C ALA A 40 -123.23 214.35 -100.23
N ALA A 41 -122.99 215.19 -99.22
CA ALA A 41 -121.68 215.32 -98.57
C ALA A 41 -121.46 214.37 -97.36
N SER A 42 -122.53 213.80 -96.80
CA SER A 42 -122.47 213.02 -95.55
C SER A 42 -121.89 211.61 -95.76
N TYR A 43 -122.45 210.85 -96.71
CA TYR A 43 -122.23 209.40 -96.85
C TYR A 43 -120.77 208.96 -97.06
N ARG A 44 -119.89 209.82 -97.59
CA ARG A 44 -118.49 209.44 -97.87
C ARG A 44 -117.64 209.23 -96.62
N ARG A 45 -117.99 209.84 -95.47
CA ARG A 45 -117.23 209.69 -94.22
C ARG A 45 -117.48 208.37 -93.50
N ILE A 46 -118.69 207.81 -93.62
CA ILE A 46 -119.09 206.58 -92.93
C ILE A 46 -118.38 205.36 -93.54
N ILE A 47 -118.20 205.33 -94.86
CA ILE A 47 -117.58 204.20 -95.59
C ILE A 47 -116.11 204.00 -95.21
N ALA A 48 -115.38 205.08 -94.89
CA ALA A 48 -113.97 205.00 -94.51
C ALA A 48 -113.77 204.26 -93.18
N ALA A 49 -114.53 204.61 -92.13
CA ALA A 49 -114.38 204.04 -90.78
C ALA A 49 -114.58 202.51 -90.76
N LEU A 50 -115.61 202.01 -91.46
CA LEU A 50 -115.92 200.57 -91.55
C LEU A 50 -114.79 199.73 -92.20
N SER A 51 -113.94 200.35 -93.03
CA SER A 51 -112.80 199.65 -93.63
C SER A 51 -111.65 199.43 -92.63
N GLU A 52 -111.50 200.30 -91.64
CA GLU A 52 -110.40 200.25 -90.65
C GLU A 52 -110.69 199.22 -89.55
N GLU A 53 -111.94 199.15 -89.07
CA GLU A 53 -112.37 198.11 -88.11
C GLU A 53 -112.23 196.69 -88.71
N SER A 54 -112.53 196.54 -90.00
CA SER A 54 -112.42 195.25 -90.71
C SER A 54 -110.98 194.70 -90.69
N ALA A 55 -109.98 195.56 -90.97
CA ALA A 55 -108.57 195.16 -90.95
C ALA A 55 -108.06 194.82 -89.52
N GLN A 56 -108.58 195.48 -88.48
CA GLN A 56 -108.25 195.14 -87.09
C GLN A 56 -108.84 193.78 -86.68
N ALA A 57 -110.04 193.44 -87.16
CA ALA A 57 -110.66 192.14 -86.90
C ALA A 57 -109.84 190.98 -87.49
N GLU A 58 -109.38 191.10 -88.74
CA GLU A 58 -108.56 190.08 -89.40
C GLU A 58 -107.21 189.86 -88.68
N ALA A 59 -106.54 190.93 -88.25
CA ALA A 59 -105.28 190.85 -87.51
C ALA A 59 -105.42 190.17 -86.13
N VAL A 60 -106.58 190.28 -85.48
CA VAL A 60 -106.89 189.54 -84.24
C VAL A 60 -107.16 188.06 -84.54
N LEU A 61 -107.77 187.75 -85.68
CA LEU A 61 -108.11 186.39 -86.10
C LEU A 61 -106.85 185.59 -86.47
N GLU A 62 -105.93 186.16 -87.25
CA GLU A 62 -104.63 185.52 -87.55
C GLU A 62 -103.82 185.27 -86.27
N LYS A 63 -103.74 186.28 -85.38
CA LYS A 63 -103.01 186.20 -84.10
C LYS A 63 -103.62 185.21 -83.11
N THR A 64 -104.91 184.87 -83.24
CA THR A 64 -105.55 183.81 -82.44
C THR A 64 -105.37 182.43 -83.07
N GLN A 65 -105.38 182.32 -84.41
CA GLN A 65 -105.01 181.08 -85.10
C GLN A 65 -103.55 180.66 -84.84
N GLU A 66 -102.61 181.60 -84.84
CA GLU A 66 -101.20 181.29 -84.56
C GLU A 66 -101.00 180.80 -83.11
N ARG A 67 -101.71 181.40 -82.14
CA ARG A 67 -101.75 180.94 -80.74
C ARG A 67 -102.35 179.54 -80.61
N LEU A 68 -103.46 179.27 -81.29
CA LEU A 68 -104.09 177.95 -81.29
C LEU A 68 -103.14 176.88 -81.85
N ARG A 69 -102.44 177.18 -82.96
CA ARG A 69 -101.46 176.28 -83.58
C ARG A 69 -100.28 175.99 -82.67
N LYS A 70 -99.77 176.99 -81.94
CA LYS A 70 -98.73 176.80 -80.92
C LYS A 70 -99.20 175.95 -79.73
N ALA A 71 -100.43 176.15 -79.27
CA ALA A 71 -101.02 175.33 -78.21
C ALA A 71 -101.20 173.85 -78.62
N LEU A 72 -101.65 173.60 -79.85
CA LEU A 72 -101.81 172.23 -80.39
C LEU A 72 -100.47 171.50 -80.55
N ASN A 73 -99.42 172.19 -81.02
CA ASN A 73 -98.07 171.61 -81.07
C ASN A 73 -97.56 171.24 -79.67
N ALA A 74 -97.69 172.14 -78.70
CA ALA A 74 -97.23 171.90 -77.33
C ALA A 74 -98.01 170.75 -76.63
N LEU A 75 -99.29 170.56 -76.98
CA LEU A 75 -100.07 169.42 -76.51
C LEU A 75 -99.53 168.10 -77.09
N ALA A 76 -99.26 168.04 -78.40
CA ALA A 76 -98.69 166.85 -79.04
C ALA A 76 -97.28 166.51 -78.54
N GLU A 77 -96.47 167.52 -78.20
CA GLU A 77 -95.17 167.32 -77.54
C GLU A 77 -95.34 166.72 -76.14
N ALA A 78 -96.28 167.22 -75.33
CA ALA A 78 -96.58 166.68 -74.00
C ALA A 78 -97.18 165.27 -74.02
N GLU A 79 -98.01 164.94 -75.01
CA GLU A 79 -98.54 163.58 -75.23
C GLU A 79 -97.41 162.60 -75.57
N ALA A 80 -96.46 163.00 -76.42
CA ALA A 80 -95.29 162.18 -76.77
C ALA A 80 -94.32 161.98 -75.58
N GLU A 81 -94.13 162.99 -74.71
CA GLU A 81 -93.38 162.83 -73.46
C GLU A 81 -94.10 161.88 -72.48
N LEU A 82 -95.43 161.93 -72.41
CA LEU A 82 -96.22 161.01 -71.59
C LEU A 82 -96.06 159.56 -72.08
N GLU A 83 -96.25 159.29 -73.37
CA GLU A 83 -96.02 157.94 -73.93
C GLU A 83 -94.58 157.45 -73.68
N GLN A 84 -93.58 158.31 -73.83
CA GLN A 84 -92.19 157.95 -73.58
C GLN A 84 -91.91 157.64 -72.10
N THR A 85 -92.54 158.35 -71.16
CA THR A 85 -92.39 158.09 -69.72
C THR A 85 -93.13 156.84 -69.28
N THR A 86 -94.38 156.62 -69.73
CA THR A 86 -95.13 155.37 -69.48
C THR A 86 -94.38 154.16 -70.05
N ARG A 87 -93.81 154.28 -71.25
CA ARG A 87 -92.97 153.22 -71.83
C ARG A 87 -91.75 152.90 -70.97
N ARG A 88 -90.98 153.91 -70.55
CA ARG A 88 -89.82 153.72 -69.65
C ARG A 88 -90.22 153.10 -68.30
N GLN A 89 -91.39 153.42 -67.77
CA GLN A 89 -91.93 152.78 -66.57
C GLN A 89 -92.17 151.28 -66.82
N SER A 90 -92.90 150.91 -67.87
CA SER A 90 -93.16 149.49 -68.19
C SER A 90 -91.89 148.68 -68.48
N GLU A 91 -90.88 149.30 -69.13
CA GLU A 91 -89.58 148.66 -69.39
C GLU A 91 -88.77 148.49 -68.09
N ALA A 92 -88.88 149.43 -67.13
CA ALA A 92 -88.23 149.34 -65.82
C ALA A 92 -88.94 148.35 -64.87
N GLU A 93 -90.27 148.28 -64.91
CA GLU A 93 -91.07 147.31 -64.15
C GLU A 93 -90.78 145.88 -64.61
N ALA A 94 -90.80 145.62 -65.92
CA ALA A 94 -90.43 144.31 -66.47
C ALA A 94 -88.99 143.90 -66.12
N ALA A 95 -88.03 144.85 -66.12
CA ALA A 95 -86.67 144.59 -65.66
C ALA A 95 -86.59 144.34 -64.14
N GLY A 96 -87.47 144.94 -63.35
CA GLY A 96 -87.63 144.69 -61.92
C GLY A 96 -88.19 143.28 -61.65
N GLU A 97 -89.27 142.90 -62.33
CA GLU A 97 -89.86 141.55 -62.24
C GLU A 97 -88.86 140.46 -62.65
N ALA A 98 -88.11 140.67 -63.75
CA ALA A 98 -87.07 139.74 -64.19
C ALA A 98 -85.97 139.53 -63.13
N ARG A 99 -85.53 140.60 -62.45
CA ARG A 99 -84.55 140.52 -61.35
C ARG A 99 -85.13 139.84 -60.11
N LEU A 100 -86.40 140.08 -59.79
CA LEU A 100 -87.09 139.39 -58.70
C LEU A 100 -87.25 137.89 -58.98
N ALA A 101 -87.52 137.51 -60.23
CA ALA A 101 -87.56 136.12 -60.66
C ALA A 101 -86.17 135.45 -60.58
N GLU A 102 -85.11 136.11 -61.04
CA GLU A 102 -83.72 135.61 -60.91
C GLU A 102 -83.34 135.40 -59.43
N LEU A 103 -83.59 136.40 -58.57
CA LEU A 103 -83.29 136.30 -57.14
C LEU A 103 -84.12 135.22 -56.45
N THR A 104 -85.39 135.04 -56.83
CA THR A 104 -86.24 133.96 -56.31
C THR A 104 -85.66 132.59 -56.69
N ALA A 105 -85.34 132.38 -57.98
CA ALA A 105 -84.74 131.14 -58.46
C ALA A 105 -83.39 130.84 -57.77
N ARG A 106 -82.57 131.86 -57.52
CA ARG A 106 -81.29 131.73 -56.77
C ARG A 106 -81.50 131.38 -55.30
N ILE A 107 -82.54 131.91 -54.65
CA ILE A 107 -82.92 131.55 -53.28
C ILE A 107 -83.46 130.11 -53.22
N GLU A 108 -84.22 129.68 -54.22
CA GLU A 108 -84.73 128.31 -54.31
C GLU A 108 -83.61 127.30 -54.59
N ALA A 109 -82.66 127.63 -55.47
CA ALA A 109 -81.45 126.84 -55.69
C ALA A 109 -80.60 126.70 -54.41
N ALA A 110 -80.29 127.82 -53.73
CA ALA A 110 -79.50 127.80 -52.49
C ALA A 110 -80.21 127.03 -51.35
N ARG A 111 -81.55 127.01 -51.32
CA ARG A 111 -82.33 126.17 -50.38
C ARG A 111 -82.24 124.69 -50.73
N ALA A 112 -82.23 124.33 -52.02
CA ALA A 112 -82.04 122.96 -52.46
C ALA A 112 -80.61 122.46 -52.17
N GLU A 113 -79.60 123.31 -52.36
CA GLU A 113 -78.20 123.03 -51.97
C GLU A 113 -78.07 122.84 -50.46
N LEU A 114 -78.67 123.71 -49.64
CA LEU A 114 -78.65 123.58 -48.18
C LEU A 114 -79.35 122.28 -47.71
N ALA A 115 -80.52 121.97 -48.24
CA ALA A 115 -81.22 120.71 -47.93
C ALA A 115 -80.42 119.47 -48.37
N GLY A 116 -79.67 119.57 -49.47
CA GLY A 116 -78.71 118.55 -49.90
C GLY A 116 -77.57 118.37 -48.88
N LEU A 117 -76.96 119.46 -48.42
CA LEU A 117 -75.89 119.44 -47.42
C LEU A 117 -76.37 118.96 -46.04
N GLU A 118 -77.61 119.27 -45.64
CA GLU A 118 -78.23 118.73 -44.42
C GLU A 118 -78.50 117.21 -44.53
N ALA A 119 -78.89 116.73 -45.71
CA ALA A 119 -79.01 115.30 -46.01
C ALA A 119 -77.64 114.59 -46.03
N GLU A 120 -76.60 115.20 -46.62
CA GLU A 120 -75.23 114.66 -46.59
C GLU A 120 -74.66 114.65 -45.16
N HIS A 121 -74.86 115.71 -44.39
CA HIS A 121 -74.42 115.79 -42.99
C HIS A 121 -75.08 114.71 -42.14
N SER A 122 -76.41 114.56 -42.20
CA SER A 122 -77.12 113.52 -41.45
C SER A 122 -76.73 112.10 -41.88
N ALA A 123 -76.50 111.86 -43.18
CA ALA A 123 -75.96 110.60 -43.67
C ALA A 123 -74.52 110.34 -43.20
N LEU A 124 -73.68 111.36 -43.05
CA LEU A 124 -72.34 111.24 -42.49
C LEU A 124 -72.37 110.98 -40.97
N THR A 125 -73.25 111.66 -40.21
CA THR A 125 -73.46 111.38 -38.78
C THR A 125 -73.87 109.92 -38.56
N ALA A 126 -74.90 109.44 -39.26
CA ALA A 126 -75.35 108.05 -39.15
C ALA A 126 -74.27 107.03 -39.52
N ARG A 127 -73.41 107.35 -40.49
CA ARG A 127 -72.24 106.51 -40.86
C ARG A 127 -71.14 106.52 -39.80
N ILE A 128 -70.91 107.63 -39.11
CA ILE A 128 -69.96 107.73 -37.99
C ILE A 128 -70.48 106.96 -36.79
N GLU A 129 -71.77 107.08 -36.46
CA GLU A 129 -72.44 106.31 -35.40
C GLU A 129 -72.32 104.81 -35.68
N THR A 130 -72.75 104.35 -36.86
CA THR A 130 -72.61 102.94 -37.30
C THR A 130 -71.16 102.44 -37.24
N ALA A 131 -70.19 103.26 -37.66
CA ALA A 131 -68.77 102.90 -37.60
C ALA A 131 -68.23 102.84 -36.17
N THR A 132 -68.76 103.65 -35.26
CA THR A 132 -68.38 103.65 -33.84
C THR A 132 -68.95 102.43 -33.13
N GLU A 133 -70.23 102.11 -33.33
CA GLU A 133 -70.85 100.87 -32.81
C GLU A 133 -70.13 99.62 -33.31
N ALA A 134 -69.72 99.60 -34.59
CA ALA A 134 -68.93 98.52 -35.18
C ALA A 134 -67.52 98.43 -34.57
N ALA A 135 -66.87 99.58 -34.30
CA ALA A 135 -65.55 99.62 -33.66
C ALA A 135 -65.59 99.12 -32.21
N GLU A 136 -66.55 99.59 -31.40
CA GLU A 136 -66.73 99.09 -30.03
C GLU A 136 -67.05 97.59 -30.01
N THR A 137 -67.84 97.10 -30.97
CA THR A 137 -68.16 95.67 -31.08
C THR A 137 -66.93 94.84 -31.47
N ALA A 138 -66.06 95.38 -32.34
CA ALA A 138 -64.79 94.74 -32.67
C ALA A 138 -63.79 94.78 -31.50
N GLU A 139 -63.78 95.84 -30.69
CA GLU A 139 -62.95 95.93 -29.48
C GLU A 139 -63.39 94.92 -28.41
N ARG A 140 -64.70 94.83 -28.12
CA ARG A 140 -65.29 93.80 -27.25
C ARG A 140 -64.91 92.40 -27.71
N ALA A 141 -65.09 92.08 -29.00
CA ALA A 141 -64.72 90.79 -29.56
C ALA A 141 -63.20 90.52 -29.51
N ALA A 142 -62.36 91.55 -29.60
CA ALA A 142 -60.91 91.42 -29.46
C ALA A 142 -60.48 91.15 -28.00
N ASP A 143 -61.15 91.76 -27.02
CA ASP A 143 -60.92 91.49 -25.60
C ASP A 143 -61.48 90.14 -25.14
N GLU A 144 -62.64 89.72 -25.66
CA GLU A 144 -63.14 88.34 -25.50
C GLU A 144 -62.16 87.33 -26.09
N ALA A 145 -61.59 87.59 -27.27
CA ALA A 145 -60.57 86.74 -27.89
C ALA A 145 -59.23 86.73 -27.13
N ARG A 146 -58.85 87.84 -26.48
CA ARG A 146 -57.69 87.90 -25.57
C ARG A 146 -57.95 87.04 -24.33
N ALA A 147 -59.08 87.25 -23.64
CA ALA A 147 -59.46 86.50 -22.45
C ALA A 147 -59.56 84.99 -22.73
N ALA A 148 -60.16 84.60 -23.86
CA ALA A 148 -60.23 83.19 -24.29
C ALA A 148 -58.84 82.60 -24.60
N ARG A 149 -57.93 83.38 -25.19
CA ARG A 149 -56.54 82.97 -25.43
C ARG A 149 -55.75 82.81 -24.14
N ASP A 150 -55.92 83.72 -23.18
CA ASP A 150 -55.21 83.68 -21.91
C ASP A 150 -55.72 82.53 -21.03
N ALA A 151 -57.04 82.27 -21.04
CA ALA A 151 -57.64 81.09 -20.41
C ALA A 151 -57.10 79.77 -21.01
N ALA A 152 -57.08 79.65 -22.35
CA ALA A 152 -56.47 78.50 -23.03
C ALA A 152 -54.97 78.38 -22.76
N GLY A 153 -54.28 79.51 -22.52
CA GLY A 153 -52.89 79.56 -22.05
C GLY A 153 -52.71 78.98 -20.65
N THR A 154 -53.60 79.29 -19.72
CA THR A 154 -53.60 78.69 -18.37
C THR A 154 -53.96 77.20 -18.41
N GLU A 155 -54.97 76.78 -19.17
CA GLU A 155 -55.32 75.37 -19.34
C GLU A 155 -54.15 74.57 -19.94
N ALA A 156 -53.44 75.13 -20.93
CA ALA A 156 -52.26 74.50 -21.51
C ALA A 156 -51.07 74.39 -20.52
N ALA A 157 -50.90 75.38 -19.62
CA ALA A 157 -49.89 75.35 -18.58
C ALA A 157 -50.22 74.29 -17.50
N ASP A 158 -51.46 74.26 -17.02
CA ASP A 158 -51.94 73.26 -16.07
C ASP A 158 -51.82 71.84 -16.65
N LEU A 159 -52.21 71.65 -17.92
CA LEU A 159 -52.04 70.39 -18.63
C LEU A 159 -50.56 69.99 -18.74
N ALA A 160 -49.66 70.92 -19.08
CA ALA A 160 -48.22 70.64 -19.10
C ALA A 160 -47.70 70.22 -17.71
N GLU A 161 -48.12 70.88 -16.63
CA GLU A 161 -47.75 70.49 -15.26
C GLU A 161 -48.29 69.10 -14.89
N THR A 162 -49.53 68.77 -15.27
CA THR A 162 -50.07 67.41 -15.06
C THR A 162 -49.30 66.34 -15.84
N VAL A 163 -48.81 66.66 -17.05
CA VAL A 163 -48.00 65.76 -17.87
C VAL A 163 -46.62 65.53 -17.26
N GLU A 164 -45.93 66.57 -16.77
CA GLU A 164 -44.65 66.39 -16.07
C GLU A 164 -44.82 65.64 -14.74
N ARG A 165 -45.89 65.90 -13.97
CA ARG A 165 -46.23 65.10 -12.79
C ARG A 165 -46.50 63.63 -13.13
N ALA A 166 -47.20 63.36 -14.24
CA ALA A 166 -47.46 62.00 -14.71
C ALA A 166 -46.18 61.27 -15.17
N LYS A 167 -45.26 61.97 -15.85
CA LYS A 167 -43.94 61.43 -16.22
C LYS A 167 -43.12 61.06 -14.99
N ALA A 168 -42.97 61.98 -14.03
CA ALA A 168 -42.22 61.73 -12.80
C ALA A 168 -42.79 60.55 -11.98
N ALA A 169 -44.12 60.41 -11.93
CA ALA A 169 -44.77 59.25 -11.33
C ALA A 169 -44.48 57.94 -12.11
N ALA A 170 -44.50 57.98 -13.45
CA ALA A 170 -44.20 56.82 -14.29
C ALA A 170 -42.72 56.39 -14.21
N GLU A 171 -41.78 57.34 -14.12
CA GLU A 171 -40.36 57.07 -13.90
C GLU A 171 -40.11 56.45 -12.51
N THR A 172 -40.78 56.97 -11.48
CA THR A 172 -40.75 56.40 -10.11
C THR A 172 -41.27 54.96 -10.11
N ALA A 173 -42.45 54.72 -10.68
CA ALA A 173 -43.01 53.37 -10.79
C ALA A 173 -42.15 52.41 -11.64
N GLN A 174 -41.42 52.93 -12.64
CA GLN A 174 -40.45 52.12 -13.39
C GLN A 174 -39.20 51.79 -12.55
N ALA A 175 -38.75 52.69 -11.68
CA ALA A 175 -37.65 52.42 -10.75
C ALA A 175 -38.05 51.37 -9.70
N GLU A 176 -39.20 51.56 -9.04
CA GLU A 176 -39.79 50.60 -8.09
C GLU A 176 -39.97 49.20 -8.73
N ARG A 177 -40.46 49.15 -9.97
CA ARG A 177 -40.59 47.89 -10.72
C ARG A 177 -39.23 47.22 -10.96
N ARG A 178 -38.19 47.97 -11.35
CA ARG A 178 -36.83 47.40 -11.55
C ARG A 178 -36.23 46.89 -10.24
N GLU A 179 -36.48 47.57 -9.14
CA GLU A 179 -36.06 47.12 -7.80
C GLU A 179 -36.80 45.84 -7.39
N ALA A 180 -38.10 45.74 -7.64
CA ALA A 180 -38.88 44.53 -7.42
C ALA A 180 -38.44 43.35 -8.32
N GLU A 181 -38.13 43.61 -9.61
CA GLU A 181 -37.58 42.61 -10.53
C GLU A 181 -36.19 42.11 -10.08
N ALA A 182 -35.33 43.01 -9.57
CA ALA A 182 -34.04 42.64 -8.99
C ALA A 182 -34.17 41.84 -7.68
N ALA A 183 -35.11 42.22 -6.80
CA ALA A 183 -35.39 41.50 -5.56
C ALA A 183 -35.94 40.09 -5.82
N LEU A 184 -36.79 39.92 -6.85
CA LEU A 184 -37.26 38.60 -7.29
C LEU A 184 -36.11 37.74 -7.83
N ALA A 185 -35.17 38.31 -8.59
CA ALA A 185 -33.99 37.60 -9.08
C ALA A 185 -33.04 37.16 -7.94
N ASP A 186 -32.83 38.00 -6.92
CA ASP A 186 -32.08 37.63 -5.71
C ASP A 186 -32.79 36.52 -4.91
N MET A 187 -34.11 36.57 -4.75
CA MET A 187 -34.85 35.48 -4.11
C MET A 187 -34.81 34.17 -4.91
N GLN A 188 -34.83 34.23 -6.24
CA GLN A 188 -34.64 33.05 -7.10
C GLN A 188 -33.23 32.46 -6.94
N ALA A 189 -32.18 33.27 -6.99
CA ALA A 189 -30.80 32.82 -6.79
C ALA A 189 -30.57 32.21 -5.39
N ARG A 190 -31.21 32.76 -4.35
CA ARG A 190 -31.19 32.18 -2.99
C ARG A 190 -31.92 30.84 -2.93
N LEU A 191 -33.06 30.71 -3.59
CA LEU A 191 -33.81 29.46 -3.65
C LEU A 191 -33.01 28.37 -4.38
N GLU A 192 -32.40 28.70 -5.52
CA GLU A 192 -31.50 27.80 -6.24
C GLU A 192 -30.32 27.36 -5.36
N ALA A 193 -29.65 28.29 -4.68
CA ALA A 193 -28.56 27.99 -3.76
C ALA A 193 -28.97 27.09 -2.59
N GLU A 194 -30.17 27.27 -2.01
CA GLU A 194 -30.70 26.36 -0.99
C GLU A 194 -31.08 24.98 -1.57
N THR A 195 -31.65 24.91 -2.77
CA THR A 195 -31.90 23.59 -3.40
C THR A 195 -30.61 22.83 -3.71
N ALA A 196 -29.54 23.52 -4.07
CA ALA A 196 -28.20 22.95 -4.22
C ALA A 196 -27.66 22.43 -2.88
N ARG A 197 -27.72 23.24 -1.81
CA ARG A 197 -27.35 22.82 -0.44
C ARG A 197 -28.15 21.59 0.03
N MET A 198 -29.44 21.52 -0.27
CA MET A 198 -30.26 20.34 0.05
C MET A 198 -29.88 19.10 -0.76
N ALA A 199 -29.43 19.26 -2.02
CA ALA A 199 -28.93 18.15 -2.84
C ALA A 199 -27.57 17.65 -2.34
N GLU A 200 -26.64 18.57 -2.04
CA GLU A 200 -25.33 18.27 -1.42
C GLU A 200 -25.50 17.54 -0.08
N ALA A 201 -26.39 18.05 0.79
CA ALA A 201 -26.69 17.43 2.08
C ALA A 201 -27.27 16.00 1.92
N ARG A 202 -28.13 15.76 0.93
CA ARG A 202 -28.64 14.41 0.62
C ARG A 202 -27.53 13.47 0.18
N ALA A 203 -26.66 13.90 -0.75
CA ALA A 203 -25.52 13.10 -1.20
C ALA A 203 -24.53 12.80 -0.05
N ALA A 204 -24.31 13.76 0.87
CA ALA A 204 -23.52 13.54 2.08
C ALA A 204 -24.18 12.51 3.02
N PHE A 205 -25.50 12.58 3.24
CA PHE A 205 -26.24 11.60 4.03
C PHE A 205 -26.21 10.19 3.40
N GLU A 206 -26.31 10.08 2.07
CA GLU A 206 -26.20 8.79 1.37
C GLU A 206 -24.77 8.23 1.47
N THR A 207 -23.75 9.07 1.38
CA THR A 207 -22.35 8.69 1.59
C THR A 207 -22.10 8.18 3.01
N ILE A 208 -22.59 8.90 4.03
CA ILE A 208 -22.50 8.48 5.44
C ILE A 208 -23.27 7.17 5.67
N ARG A 209 -24.42 6.99 5.02
CA ARG A 209 -25.21 5.75 5.09
C ARG A 209 -24.46 4.56 4.47
N ALA A 210 -23.78 4.74 3.34
CA ALA A 210 -22.93 3.72 2.73
C ALA A 210 -21.76 3.35 3.66
N GLN A 211 -21.01 4.35 4.13
CA GLN A 211 -19.92 4.15 5.10
C GLN A 211 -20.38 3.43 6.38
N THR A 212 -21.61 3.69 6.84
CA THR A 212 -22.22 3.02 8.00
C THR A 212 -22.59 1.57 7.71
N ALA A 213 -22.94 1.22 6.47
CA ALA A 213 -23.15 -0.16 6.05
C ALA A 213 -21.82 -0.91 5.92
N ASP A 214 -20.85 -0.32 5.23
CA ASP A 214 -19.49 -0.88 5.06
C ASP A 214 -18.83 -1.15 6.43
N ALA A 215 -18.96 -0.21 7.38
CA ALA A 215 -18.44 -0.37 8.74
C ALA A 215 -19.14 -1.48 9.55
N ARG A 216 -20.41 -1.80 9.26
CA ARG A 216 -21.10 -2.94 9.89
C ARG A 216 -20.61 -4.27 9.31
N THR A 217 -20.50 -4.38 7.99
CA THR A 217 -19.96 -5.59 7.36
C THR A 217 -18.49 -5.82 7.73
N ALA A 218 -17.71 -4.75 7.92
CA ALA A 218 -16.36 -4.84 8.48
C ALA A 218 -16.34 -5.33 9.94
N LEU A 219 -17.30 -4.90 10.77
CA LEU A 219 -17.46 -5.38 12.14
C LEU A 219 -17.88 -6.87 12.18
N GLU A 220 -18.89 -7.26 11.41
CA GLU A 220 -19.35 -8.65 11.25
C GLU A 220 -18.21 -9.57 10.80
N THR A 221 -17.38 -9.08 9.86
CA THR A 221 -16.16 -9.79 9.41
C THR A 221 -15.12 -9.90 10.51
N ALA A 222 -14.89 -8.84 11.30
CA ALA A 222 -13.93 -8.85 12.41
C ALA A 222 -14.39 -9.74 13.58
N GLU A 223 -15.70 -9.81 13.85
CA GLU A 223 -16.30 -10.72 14.82
C GLU A 223 -16.18 -12.18 14.36
N THR A 224 -16.46 -12.47 13.08
CA THR A 224 -16.25 -13.80 12.48
C THR A 224 -14.79 -14.24 12.59
N LEU A 225 -13.85 -13.38 12.17
CA LEU A 225 -12.41 -13.64 12.30
C LEU A 225 -11.98 -13.84 13.75
N ARG A 226 -12.61 -13.16 14.71
CA ARG A 226 -12.35 -13.37 16.14
C ARG A 226 -12.84 -14.73 16.60
N GLU A 227 -14.04 -15.16 16.22
CA GLU A 227 -14.56 -16.50 16.56
C GLU A 227 -13.68 -17.61 15.96
N GLU A 228 -13.22 -17.45 14.72
CA GLU A 228 -12.25 -18.34 14.08
C GLU A 228 -10.91 -18.40 14.84
N ASN A 229 -10.37 -17.26 15.27
CA ASN A 229 -9.14 -17.21 16.08
C ASN A 229 -9.34 -17.83 17.47
N GLU A 230 -10.49 -17.61 18.13
CA GLU A 230 -10.81 -18.25 19.41
C GLU A 230 -11.05 -19.77 19.26
N ALA A 231 -11.56 -20.23 18.12
CA ALA A 231 -11.64 -21.66 17.78
C ALA A 231 -10.25 -22.26 17.52
N ALA A 232 -9.41 -21.59 16.73
CA ALA A 232 -8.03 -22.00 16.46
C ALA A 232 -7.17 -22.05 17.73
N ALA A 233 -7.33 -21.08 18.64
CA ALA A 233 -6.67 -21.07 19.94
C ALA A 233 -7.11 -22.24 20.85
N ARG A 234 -8.41 -22.58 20.84
CA ARG A 234 -8.94 -23.76 21.55
C ARG A 234 -8.38 -25.06 20.96
N GLN A 235 -8.32 -25.17 19.64
CA GLN A 235 -7.74 -26.33 18.95
C GLN A 235 -6.25 -26.48 19.28
N ALA A 236 -5.45 -25.41 19.12
CA ALA A 236 -4.03 -25.41 19.45
C ALA A 236 -3.75 -25.72 20.93
N GLY A 237 -4.65 -25.31 21.85
CA GLY A 237 -4.61 -25.72 23.25
C GLY A 237 -4.82 -27.22 23.44
N SER A 238 -5.80 -27.81 22.75
CA SER A 238 -6.06 -29.26 22.81
C SER A 238 -4.94 -30.09 22.17
N ASP A 239 -4.40 -29.64 21.03
CA ASP A 239 -3.26 -30.27 20.35
C ASP A 239 -2.00 -30.21 21.22
N ARG A 240 -1.79 -29.09 21.91
CA ARG A 240 -0.70 -28.93 22.90
C ARG A 240 -0.85 -29.92 24.04
N SER A 241 -2.00 -30.01 24.70
CA SER A 241 -2.20 -30.99 25.78
C SER A 241 -2.09 -32.44 25.29
N ALA A 242 -2.51 -32.73 24.06
CA ALA A 242 -2.30 -34.03 23.43
C ALA A 242 -0.82 -34.30 23.06
N ALA A 243 0.00 -33.27 22.85
CA ALA A 243 1.44 -33.40 22.67
C ALA A 243 2.17 -33.56 24.01
N GLU A 244 1.78 -32.82 25.04
CA GLU A 244 2.30 -32.92 26.41
C GLU A 244 1.99 -34.31 27.01
N SER A 245 0.79 -34.86 26.80
CA SER A 245 0.48 -36.26 27.15
C SER A 245 1.38 -37.26 26.42
N ARG A 246 1.56 -37.10 25.09
CA ARG A 246 2.43 -37.98 24.30
C ARG A 246 3.90 -37.90 24.69
N LEU A 247 4.37 -36.75 25.19
CA LEU A 247 5.70 -36.62 25.79
C LEU A 247 5.80 -37.40 27.10
N ALA A 248 4.84 -37.26 28.02
CA ALA A 248 4.82 -38.02 29.27
C ALA A 248 4.73 -39.54 29.03
N ASP A 249 3.94 -39.99 28.03
CA ASP A 249 3.89 -41.39 27.61
C ASP A 249 5.25 -41.89 27.07
N LEU A 250 5.98 -41.06 26.32
CA LEU A 250 7.31 -41.39 25.79
C LEU A 250 8.39 -41.38 26.88
N GLU A 251 8.33 -40.46 27.85
CA GLU A 251 9.23 -40.43 29.01
C GLU A 251 9.04 -41.68 29.88
N ALA A 252 7.78 -42.03 30.20
CA ALA A 252 7.46 -43.26 30.91
C ALA A 252 7.81 -44.54 30.12
N ALA A 253 7.83 -44.48 28.78
CA ALA A 253 8.32 -45.58 27.95
C ALA A 253 9.87 -45.68 27.95
N GLN A 254 10.59 -44.55 27.96
CA GLN A 254 12.04 -44.53 28.10
C GLN A 254 12.49 -45.03 29.47
N GLU A 255 11.80 -44.66 30.56
CA GLU A 255 12.12 -45.15 31.90
C GLU A 255 11.97 -46.68 31.97
N LYS A 256 10.84 -47.22 31.51
CA LYS A 256 10.62 -48.68 31.40
C LYS A 256 11.64 -49.38 30.51
N ALA A 257 12.07 -48.75 29.42
CA ALA A 257 13.13 -49.28 28.55
C ALA A 257 14.49 -49.33 29.27
N ALA A 258 14.83 -48.28 30.03
CA ALA A 258 16.05 -48.24 30.83
C ALA A 258 16.03 -49.25 31.99
N GLU A 259 14.89 -49.47 32.65
CA GLU A 259 14.71 -50.53 33.63
C GLU A 259 14.87 -51.93 32.99
N ALA A 260 14.23 -52.16 31.83
CA ALA A 260 14.37 -53.41 31.09
C ALA A 260 15.82 -53.66 30.65
N GLU A 261 16.56 -52.62 30.27
CA GLU A 261 17.98 -52.72 29.94
C GLU A 261 18.85 -53.03 31.17
N ARG A 262 18.62 -52.38 32.33
CA ARG A 262 19.29 -52.72 33.60
C ARG A 262 19.06 -54.19 33.95
N ALA A 263 17.81 -54.64 33.91
CA ALA A 263 17.43 -56.03 34.18
C ALA A 263 17.98 -57.01 33.12
N ALA A 264 18.25 -56.57 31.89
CA ALA A 264 18.93 -57.38 30.88
C ALA A 264 20.44 -57.49 31.15
N ARG A 265 21.10 -56.38 31.50
CA ARG A 265 22.52 -56.34 31.91
C ARG A 265 22.79 -57.18 33.16
N GLU A 266 21.89 -57.13 34.15
CA GLU A 266 21.97 -57.95 35.37
C GLU A 266 21.81 -59.45 35.08
N ARG A 267 20.85 -59.82 34.21
CA ARG A 267 20.73 -61.21 33.72
C ARG A 267 21.96 -61.66 32.93
N ALA A 268 22.55 -60.79 32.12
CA ALA A 268 23.78 -61.09 31.38
C ALA A 268 24.99 -61.27 32.31
N ALA A 269 25.14 -60.43 33.34
CA ALA A 269 26.19 -60.58 34.36
C ALA A 269 26.01 -61.88 35.16
N THR A 270 24.77 -62.22 35.52
CA THR A 270 24.43 -63.48 36.19
C THR A 270 24.74 -64.70 35.30
N ALA A 271 24.45 -64.61 34.00
CA ALA A 271 24.78 -65.65 33.03
C ALA A 271 26.29 -65.80 32.82
N SER A 272 27.05 -64.70 32.79
CA SER A 272 28.53 -64.73 32.75
C SER A 272 29.07 -65.44 33.98
N ALA A 273 28.71 -64.99 35.19
CA ALA A 273 29.17 -65.62 36.43
C ALA A 273 28.79 -67.11 36.54
N ALA A 274 27.65 -67.51 35.96
CA ALA A 274 27.25 -68.92 35.86
C ALA A 274 28.09 -69.71 34.85
N ALA A 275 28.53 -69.09 33.75
CA ALA A 275 29.45 -69.67 32.77
C ALA A 275 30.87 -69.78 33.33
N ASP A 276 31.39 -68.72 33.96
CA ASP A 276 32.69 -68.71 34.64
C ASP A 276 32.75 -69.81 35.72
N ALA A 277 31.67 -69.94 36.51
CA ALA A 277 31.51 -71.00 37.50
C ALA A 277 31.19 -72.39 36.91
N ALA A 278 30.92 -72.52 35.62
CA ALA A 278 30.83 -73.79 34.92
C ALA A 278 32.18 -74.20 34.32
N GLU A 279 32.91 -73.26 33.72
CA GLU A 279 34.29 -73.45 33.22
C GLU A 279 35.24 -73.83 34.37
N ALA A 280 35.16 -73.15 35.51
CA ALA A 280 35.93 -73.51 36.70
C ALA A 280 35.61 -74.94 37.22
N ARG A 281 34.36 -75.41 37.06
CA ARG A 281 33.98 -76.79 37.41
C ARG A 281 34.47 -77.80 36.37
N ALA A 282 34.42 -77.47 35.08
CA ALA A 282 34.99 -78.30 34.02
C ALA A 282 36.51 -78.43 34.16
N ALA A 283 37.22 -77.36 34.52
CA ALA A 283 38.65 -77.39 34.82
C ALA A 283 38.98 -78.25 36.04
N ALA A 284 38.19 -78.16 37.12
CA ALA A 284 38.34 -79.03 38.29
C ALA A 284 38.11 -80.51 37.94
N GLN A 285 37.06 -80.82 37.15
CA GLN A 285 36.80 -82.19 36.69
C GLN A 285 37.89 -82.72 35.75
N ALA A 286 38.47 -81.87 34.89
CA ALA A 286 39.61 -82.25 34.05
C ALA A 286 40.85 -82.56 34.90
N GLN A 287 41.06 -81.84 36.01
CA GLN A 287 42.12 -82.16 36.97
C GLN A 287 41.83 -83.47 37.73
N GLU A 288 40.60 -83.69 38.20
CA GLU A 288 40.19 -84.96 38.83
C GLU A 288 40.40 -86.16 37.89
N ILE A 289 40.11 -86.00 36.60
CA ILE A 289 40.36 -87.02 35.56
C ILE A 289 41.88 -87.25 35.40
N ALA A 290 42.69 -86.21 35.24
CA ALA A 290 44.14 -86.36 35.10
C ALA A 290 44.79 -87.01 36.35
N GLU A 291 44.31 -86.69 37.55
CA GLU A 291 44.74 -87.35 38.78
C GLU A 291 44.24 -88.79 38.90
N ALA A 292 43.11 -89.15 38.28
CA ALA A 292 42.60 -90.53 38.22
C ALA A 292 43.35 -91.37 37.16
N GLU A 293 43.70 -90.78 36.01
CA GLU A 293 44.55 -91.38 34.98
C GLU A 293 45.96 -91.65 35.52
N ALA A 294 46.59 -90.67 36.18
CA ALA A 294 47.88 -90.87 36.85
C ALA A 294 47.84 -91.95 37.95
N ARG A 295 46.71 -92.06 38.69
CA ARG A 295 46.47 -93.16 39.63
C ARG A 295 46.29 -94.51 38.93
N HIS A 296 45.69 -94.54 37.75
CA HIS A 296 45.54 -95.76 36.96
C HIS A 296 46.88 -96.23 36.37
N GLU A 297 47.70 -95.33 35.83
CA GLU A 297 49.05 -95.65 35.36
C GLU A 297 49.94 -96.17 36.50
N ALA A 298 49.87 -95.56 37.68
CA ALA A 298 50.58 -96.05 38.87
C ALA A 298 50.15 -97.49 39.27
N LEU A 299 48.85 -97.77 39.26
CA LEU A 299 48.32 -99.11 39.55
C LEU A 299 48.66 -100.14 38.45
N LEU A 300 48.83 -99.70 37.19
CA LEU A 300 49.31 -100.57 36.11
C LEU A 300 50.80 -100.88 36.25
N ALA A 301 51.61 -99.92 36.70
CA ALA A 301 53.02 -100.14 37.02
C ALA A 301 53.19 -101.08 38.23
N GLU A 302 52.43 -100.87 39.31
CA GLU A 302 52.38 -101.77 40.47
C GLU A 302 51.88 -103.18 40.08
N GLY A 303 50.95 -103.27 39.12
CA GLY A 303 50.54 -104.53 38.48
C GLY A 303 51.68 -105.24 37.74
N GLN A 304 52.54 -104.51 37.03
CA GLN A 304 53.69 -105.07 36.31
C GLN A 304 54.83 -105.46 37.27
N GLU A 305 55.07 -104.70 38.34
CA GLU A 305 56.01 -105.10 39.40
C GLU A 305 55.53 -106.35 40.15
N THR A 306 54.22 -106.46 40.43
CA THR A 306 53.66 -107.66 41.08
C THR A 306 53.58 -108.88 40.15
N GLU A 307 53.33 -108.71 38.86
CA GLU A 307 53.38 -109.82 37.88
C GLU A 307 54.81 -110.33 37.63
N THR A 308 55.80 -109.44 37.57
CA THR A 308 57.22 -109.83 37.50
C THR A 308 57.70 -110.48 38.80
N ALA A 309 57.29 -109.99 39.97
CA ALA A 309 57.57 -110.65 41.25
C ALA A 309 56.91 -112.04 41.36
N LEU A 310 55.67 -112.21 40.89
CA LEU A 310 54.99 -113.51 40.83
C LEU A 310 55.63 -114.48 39.82
N THR A 311 56.29 -113.95 38.78
CA THR A 311 57.04 -114.77 37.82
C THR A 311 58.35 -115.26 38.45
N ALA A 312 59.11 -114.36 39.09
CA ALA A 312 60.31 -114.73 39.86
C ALA A 312 60.00 -115.75 40.97
N LEU A 313 58.92 -115.56 41.73
CA LEU A 313 58.48 -116.51 42.77
C LEU A 313 58.05 -117.88 42.22
N ARG A 314 57.63 -117.98 40.94
CA ARG A 314 57.39 -119.27 40.28
C ARG A 314 58.70 -119.95 39.90
N GLU A 315 59.64 -119.20 39.31
CA GLU A 315 60.97 -119.72 38.98
C GLU A 315 61.73 -120.19 40.23
N GLU A 316 61.63 -119.46 41.35
CA GLU A 316 62.16 -119.88 42.65
C GLU A 316 61.46 -121.14 43.20
N LEU A 317 60.13 -121.28 43.02
CA LEU A 317 59.39 -122.45 43.47
C LEU A 317 59.71 -123.71 42.65
N GLU A 318 59.86 -123.57 41.33
CA GLU A 318 60.30 -124.66 40.44
C GLU A 318 61.76 -125.06 40.71
N ALA A 319 62.65 -124.09 40.97
CA ALA A 319 64.01 -124.36 41.42
C ALA A 319 64.04 -125.06 42.80
N ALA A 320 63.22 -124.63 43.76
CA ALA A 320 63.15 -125.22 45.10
C ALA A 320 62.57 -126.65 45.10
N THR A 321 61.59 -126.92 44.26
CA THR A 321 61.03 -128.27 44.09
C THR A 321 61.99 -129.21 43.37
N GLY A 322 62.64 -128.75 42.29
CA GLY A 322 63.73 -129.49 41.64
C GLY A 322 64.89 -129.81 42.59
N ALA A 323 65.28 -128.85 43.45
CA ALA A 323 66.30 -129.07 44.47
C ALA A 323 65.87 -130.07 45.55
N ARG A 324 64.61 -130.05 45.98
CA ARG A 324 64.07 -131.02 46.96
C ARG A 324 64.07 -132.44 46.39
N ASP A 325 63.57 -132.62 45.17
CA ASP A 325 63.40 -133.94 44.59
C ASP A 325 64.77 -134.56 44.21
N ALA A 326 65.74 -133.72 43.82
CA ALA A 326 67.15 -134.13 43.69
C ALA A 326 67.77 -134.55 45.05
N ALA A 327 67.48 -133.83 46.14
CA ALA A 327 67.96 -134.18 47.48
C ALA A 327 67.33 -135.48 48.01
N GLU A 328 66.06 -135.75 47.70
CA GLU A 328 65.36 -136.96 48.10
C GLU A 328 65.86 -138.19 47.33
N ALA A 329 66.12 -138.06 46.02
CA ALA A 329 66.80 -139.09 45.23
C ALA A 329 68.23 -139.36 45.72
N ALA A 330 69.01 -138.31 46.04
CA ALA A 330 70.35 -138.45 46.61
C ALA A 330 70.33 -139.17 47.98
N ARG A 331 69.30 -138.93 48.80
CA ARG A 331 69.11 -139.58 50.10
C ARG A 331 68.82 -141.07 49.96
N GLN A 332 67.92 -141.47 49.05
CA GLN A 332 67.63 -142.88 48.78
C GLN A 332 68.86 -143.63 48.23
N ALA A 333 69.65 -142.98 47.36
CA ALA A 333 70.91 -143.54 46.87
C ALA A 333 71.95 -143.74 48.00
N ALA A 334 72.07 -142.76 48.91
CA ALA A 334 72.96 -142.86 50.07
C ALA A 334 72.52 -143.96 51.07
N GLU A 335 71.22 -144.13 51.27
CA GLU A 335 70.66 -145.15 52.17
C GLU A 335 70.90 -146.56 51.62
N THR A 336 70.67 -146.77 50.31
CA THR A 336 71.02 -148.01 49.60
C THR A 336 72.52 -148.32 49.70
N ALA A 337 73.38 -147.33 49.48
CA ALA A 337 74.83 -147.48 49.61
C ALA A 337 75.28 -147.80 51.06
N ALA A 338 74.56 -147.31 52.07
CA ALA A 338 74.83 -147.58 53.48
C ALA A 338 74.39 -148.98 53.94
N GLU A 339 73.42 -149.61 53.27
CA GLU A 339 73.08 -151.02 53.49
C GLU A 339 74.06 -151.95 52.76
N ASP A 340 74.37 -151.66 51.50
CA ASP A 340 75.34 -152.43 50.71
C ASP A 340 76.75 -152.35 51.31
N GLY A 341 77.14 -151.18 51.85
CA GLY A 341 78.35 -151.00 52.64
C GLY A 341 78.39 -151.80 53.94
N ARG A 342 77.25 -151.99 54.62
CA ARG A 342 77.15 -152.84 55.83
C ARG A 342 77.24 -154.32 55.50
N ALA A 343 76.66 -154.77 54.38
CA ALA A 343 76.83 -156.14 53.89
C ALA A 343 78.30 -156.46 53.54
N ARG A 344 78.98 -155.53 52.85
CA ARG A 344 80.42 -155.65 52.50
C ARG A 344 81.33 -155.58 53.73
N ALA A 345 80.99 -154.77 54.74
CA ALA A 345 81.75 -154.72 55.99
C ALA A 345 81.64 -156.05 56.77
N ALA A 346 80.48 -156.69 56.80
CA ALA A 346 80.28 -157.97 57.47
C ALA A 346 81.09 -159.11 56.82
N THR A 347 81.16 -159.15 55.48
CA THR A 347 82.01 -160.13 54.76
C THR A 347 83.49 -159.86 54.99
N LEU A 348 83.95 -158.61 54.88
CA LEU A 348 85.37 -158.25 55.12
C LEU A 348 85.84 -158.57 56.54
N VAL A 349 84.98 -158.54 57.57
CA VAL A 349 85.34 -158.91 58.94
C VAL A 349 85.58 -160.42 59.07
N GLU A 350 84.74 -161.27 58.48
CA GLU A 350 84.97 -162.73 58.50
C GLU A 350 86.10 -163.15 57.53
N GLU A 351 86.29 -162.49 56.39
CA GLU A 351 87.47 -162.70 55.53
C GLU A 351 88.77 -162.31 56.26
N ALA A 352 88.78 -161.20 56.99
CA ALA A 352 89.91 -160.80 57.82
C ALA A 352 90.17 -161.79 58.96
N ARG A 353 89.12 -162.37 59.54
CA ARG A 353 89.24 -163.40 60.59
C ARG A 353 89.79 -164.71 60.02
N VAL A 354 89.26 -165.21 58.91
CA VAL A 354 89.78 -166.42 58.24
C VAL A 354 91.25 -166.21 57.85
N MET A 355 91.59 -165.05 57.28
CA MET A 355 92.98 -164.70 56.99
C MET A 355 93.86 -164.53 58.24
N ALA A 356 93.31 -164.24 59.41
CA ALA A 356 94.05 -164.25 60.67
C ALA A 356 94.32 -165.70 61.15
N GLU A 357 93.29 -166.54 61.20
CA GLU A 357 93.41 -167.96 61.58
C GLU A 357 94.32 -168.75 60.60
N GLU A 358 94.29 -168.43 59.30
CA GLU A 358 95.23 -169.00 58.32
C GLU A 358 96.65 -168.46 58.47
N ARG A 359 96.83 -167.17 58.81
CA ARG A 359 98.17 -166.61 59.07
C ARG A 359 98.78 -167.16 60.36
N GLU A 360 97.96 -167.44 61.37
CA GLU A 360 98.39 -168.08 62.62
C GLU A 360 98.87 -169.52 62.34
N ARG A 361 98.04 -170.35 61.69
CA ARG A 361 98.45 -171.72 61.28
C ARG A 361 99.66 -171.71 60.33
N ALA A 362 99.76 -170.72 59.44
CA ALA A 362 100.93 -170.55 58.57
C ALA A 362 102.17 -170.02 59.31
N ALA A 363 102.01 -169.33 60.44
CA ALA A 363 103.10 -168.95 61.33
C ALA A 363 103.57 -170.13 62.17
N GLU A 364 102.67 -170.91 62.77
CA GLU A 364 102.98 -172.16 63.48
C GLU A 364 103.69 -173.17 62.57
N ALA A 365 103.16 -173.40 61.36
CA ALA A 365 103.80 -174.25 60.35
C ALA A 365 105.17 -173.71 59.91
N LYS A 366 105.36 -172.38 59.89
CA LYS A 366 106.68 -171.78 59.65
C LYS A 366 107.62 -171.93 60.85
N VAL A 367 107.15 -171.85 62.09
CA VAL A 367 107.97 -172.11 63.29
C VAL A 367 108.42 -173.56 63.29
N ALA A 368 107.52 -174.53 63.12
CA ALA A 368 107.87 -175.95 63.01
C ALA A 368 108.84 -176.23 61.84
N ALA A 369 108.63 -175.58 60.68
CA ALA A 369 109.54 -175.70 59.55
C ALA A 369 110.90 -174.98 59.77
N LEU A 370 110.95 -173.94 60.60
CA LEU A 370 112.17 -173.22 60.98
C LEU A 370 112.94 -173.96 62.07
N GLU A 371 112.29 -174.65 62.99
CA GLU A 371 112.93 -175.57 63.96
C GLU A 371 113.47 -176.81 63.25
N ALA A 372 112.72 -177.39 62.31
CA ALA A 372 113.22 -178.42 61.41
C ALA A 372 114.41 -177.92 60.57
N ARG A 373 114.35 -176.67 60.07
CA ARG A 373 115.51 -176.03 59.41
C ARG A 373 116.65 -175.70 60.36
N ALA A 374 116.43 -175.47 61.65
CA ALA A 374 117.49 -175.25 62.62
C ALA A 374 118.23 -176.56 62.93
N ALA A 375 117.51 -177.68 63.04
CA ALA A 375 118.11 -179.01 63.12
C ALA A 375 118.89 -179.36 61.83
N GLN A 376 118.32 -179.06 60.66
CA GLN A 376 118.98 -179.24 59.36
C GLN A 376 120.23 -178.36 59.24
N LEU A 377 120.14 -177.07 59.57
CA LEU A 377 121.26 -176.12 59.53
C LEU A 377 122.36 -176.45 60.55
N ALA A 378 122.04 -177.07 61.69
CA ALA A 378 123.06 -177.58 62.61
C ALA A 378 123.93 -178.66 61.94
N ALA A 379 123.31 -179.58 61.19
CA ALA A 379 124.03 -180.59 60.40
C ALA A 379 124.75 -179.96 59.20
N ASP A 380 124.11 -179.02 58.49
CA ASP A 380 124.71 -178.35 57.33
C ASP A 380 125.88 -177.43 57.74
N ILE A 381 125.90 -176.87 58.95
CA ILE A 381 127.05 -176.11 59.52
C ILE A 381 128.24 -177.04 59.79
N GLU A 382 128.00 -178.29 60.19
CA GLU A 382 129.06 -179.29 60.36
C GLU A 382 129.63 -179.76 59.00
N ALA A 383 128.80 -179.79 57.95
CA ALA A 383 129.24 -180.06 56.58
C ALA A 383 129.96 -178.86 55.92
N ALA A 384 129.41 -177.64 56.04
CA ALA A 384 129.91 -176.42 55.42
C ALA A 384 131.28 -175.97 55.98
N ARG A 385 131.65 -176.42 57.18
CA ARG A 385 132.99 -176.28 57.77
C ARG A 385 134.14 -176.84 56.92
N ARG A 386 133.87 -177.46 55.77
CA ARG A 386 134.88 -178.03 54.86
C ARG A 386 135.15 -177.24 53.57
N LEU A 387 134.36 -176.22 53.20
CA LEU A 387 134.47 -175.57 51.88
C LEU A 387 134.26 -174.02 51.86
N LEU A 388 135.37 -173.28 52.07
CA LEU A 388 135.69 -171.94 51.50
C LEU A 388 134.93 -170.67 52.04
N PRO A 389 135.41 -169.41 51.78
CA PRO A 389 135.19 -168.26 52.71
C PRO A 389 134.68 -166.86 52.17
N ALA A 390 134.11 -166.06 53.11
CA ALA A 390 134.05 -164.56 53.23
C ALA A 390 133.04 -163.59 52.47
N THR A 391 132.26 -162.77 53.25
CA THR A 391 131.54 -161.45 53.00
C THR A 391 130.29 -161.34 52.06
N GLY A 392 129.37 -160.32 52.13
CA GLY A 392 129.03 -159.23 53.11
C GLY A 392 128.10 -158.04 52.63
N ALA A 393 127.36 -157.37 53.56
CA ALA A 393 126.79 -155.96 53.62
C ALA A 393 125.49 -155.40 52.86
N ASP A 394 124.53 -154.79 53.64
CA ASP A 394 123.76 -153.46 53.61
C ASP A 394 122.75 -152.96 52.47
N THR A 395 121.76 -151.99 52.54
CA THR A 395 120.92 -151.18 53.54
C THR A 395 119.73 -150.26 52.95
N THR A 396 118.64 -149.94 53.74
CA THR A 396 117.72 -148.70 53.90
C THR A 396 116.83 -148.04 52.73
N GLU A 397 115.85 -147.06 52.80
CA GLU A 397 114.99 -146.26 53.79
C GLU A 397 113.75 -145.38 53.22
N ALA A 398 112.84 -144.80 54.07
CA ALA A 398 112.11 -143.44 54.06
C ALA A 398 110.68 -143.03 53.39
N PRO A 399 110.03 -141.80 53.65
CA PRO A 399 108.52 -141.48 53.65
C PRO A 399 107.89 -140.06 53.15
N GLU A 400 106.60 -139.69 53.49
CA GLU A 400 105.87 -138.31 53.69
C GLU A 400 104.70 -137.63 52.80
N ALA A 401 104.15 -136.37 53.06
CA ALA A 401 102.72 -135.83 52.74
C ALA A 401 102.38 -134.23 52.56
N ALA A 402 101.07 -133.75 52.40
CA ALA A 402 100.39 -132.36 52.68
C ALA A 402 99.64 -131.38 51.59
N PRO A 403 98.77 -130.30 51.91
CA PRO A 403 97.71 -129.59 51.02
C PRO A 403 97.50 -127.98 50.68
N PRO A 404 96.47 -127.08 51.05
CA PRO A 404 95.67 -126.08 50.16
C PRO A 404 95.26 -124.56 50.61
N GLU A 405 94.44 -123.68 49.85
CA GLU A 405 93.43 -122.53 50.25
C GLU A 405 93.04 -121.28 49.25
N PRO A 406 91.98 -120.36 49.44
CA PRO A 406 91.36 -119.22 48.55
C PRO A 406 91.17 -117.73 49.15
N PRO A 407 90.15 -116.75 49.01
CA PRO A 407 89.11 -116.11 48.04
C PRO A 407 88.85 -114.48 48.02
N ALA A 408 87.92 -113.79 47.22
CA ALA A 408 87.52 -112.28 47.27
C ALA A 408 86.29 -111.60 46.40
N PRO A 409 85.59 -110.42 46.76
CA PRO A 409 84.48 -109.65 45.97
C PRO A 409 84.14 -108.05 46.14
N ALA A 410 83.20 -107.36 45.36
CA ALA A 410 82.18 -106.20 45.70
C ALA A 410 81.90 -104.79 44.91
N ALA A 411 80.60 -104.28 44.85
CA ALA A 411 79.92 -102.89 45.03
C ALA A 411 79.69 -101.60 44.06
N ARG A 412 78.48 -100.92 44.15
CA ARG A 412 77.98 -99.45 43.98
C ARG A 412 77.60 -98.69 42.63
N ALA A 413 76.86 -97.53 42.71
CA ALA A 413 76.31 -96.56 41.66
C ALA A 413 75.89 -95.16 42.29
N PRO A 414 75.13 -94.12 41.75
CA PRO A 414 74.49 -93.70 40.42
C PRO A 414 74.56 -92.14 40.03
N GLY A 415 73.65 -91.50 39.21
CA GLY A 415 73.57 -90.01 38.90
C GLY A 415 72.57 -89.46 37.80
N ALA A 416 72.41 -88.11 37.60
CA ALA A 416 71.41 -87.43 36.70
C ALA A 416 71.98 -86.32 35.71
N ARG A 417 71.18 -85.74 34.77
CA ARG A 417 71.64 -85.00 33.53
C ARG A 417 71.17 -83.52 33.36
N PRO A 418 71.90 -82.66 32.61
CA PRO A 418 71.58 -81.24 32.35
C PRO A 418 70.64 -80.99 31.14
N ALA A 419 70.14 -79.74 31.00
CA ALA A 419 69.17 -79.32 29.98
C ALA A 419 69.75 -78.48 28.82
N PHE A 420 69.13 -78.63 27.65
CA PHE A 420 69.46 -77.93 26.39
C PHE A 420 68.19 -77.34 25.76
N ARG A 421 68.35 -76.33 24.91
CA ARG A 421 67.24 -75.59 24.27
C ARG A 421 66.42 -76.43 23.29
N ALA A 422 65.11 -76.19 23.29
CA ALA A 422 64.21 -76.67 22.24
C ALA A 422 64.17 -75.69 21.04
N GLY A 423 65.23 -75.67 20.23
CA GLY A 423 65.29 -74.84 19.02
C GLY A 423 66.64 -74.91 18.29
N PRO A 424 66.78 -74.26 17.11
CA PRO A 424 68.08 -74.12 16.45
C PRO A 424 69.04 -73.35 17.36
N ALA A 425 70.27 -73.84 17.48
CA ALA A 425 71.29 -73.22 18.32
C ALA A 425 71.62 -71.79 17.84
N PRO A 426 71.86 -70.83 18.76
CA PRO A 426 72.23 -69.47 18.38
C PRO A 426 73.58 -69.46 17.64
N SER A 427 73.70 -68.64 16.60
CA SER A 427 74.96 -68.53 15.85
C SER A 427 76.10 -68.03 16.73
N ALA A 428 77.32 -68.53 16.50
CA ALA A 428 78.48 -68.23 17.33
C ALA A 428 78.74 -66.71 17.46
N GLU A 429 78.54 -65.94 16.39
CA GLU A 429 78.64 -64.47 16.42
C GLU A 429 77.60 -63.80 17.35
N ALA A 430 76.38 -64.35 17.42
CA ALA A 430 75.36 -63.84 18.33
C ALA A 430 75.68 -64.20 19.79
N VAL A 431 76.22 -65.40 20.03
CA VAL A 431 76.69 -65.82 21.37
C VAL A 431 77.85 -64.94 21.83
N ALA A 432 78.93 -64.85 21.05
CA ALA A 432 80.11 -64.06 21.40
C ALA A 432 79.78 -62.58 21.62
N ARG A 433 78.93 -61.96 20.78
CA ARG A 433 78.46 -60.59 21.00
C ARG A 433 77.73 -60.46 22.34
N VAL A 434 76.73 -61.29 22.60
CA VAL A 434 75.90 -61.18 23.82
C VAL A 434 76.71 -61.54 25.09
N VAL A 435 77.71 -62.41 25.01
CA VAL A 435 78.67 -62.67 26.10
C VAL A 435 79.59 -61.45 26.32
N SER A 436 80.12 -60.82 25.27
CA SER A 436 80.96 -59.63 25.37
C SER A 436 80.22 -58.40 25.93
N GLU A 437 78.92 -58.29 25.66
CA GLU A 437 78.04 -57.21 26.14
C GLU A 437 77.46 -57.50 27.55
N ALA A 438 77.64 -58.70 28.11
CA ALA A 438 76.99 -59.08 29.35
C ALA A 438 77.70 -58.50 30.60
N PRO A 439 77.01 -57.67 31.42
CA PRO A 439 77.61 -57.13 32.64
C PRO A 439 77.98 -58.24 33.63
N GLY A 440 79.13 -58.08 34.27
CA GLY A 440 79.69 -59.05 35.23
C GLY A 440 80.68 -60.06 34.65
N LEU A 441 80.76 -60.24 33.32
CA LEU A 441 81.75 -61.15 32.71
C LEU A 441 83.11 -60.52 32.42
N GLY A 442 83.31 -59.22 32.67
CA GLY A 442 84.59 -58.54 32.45
C GLY A 442 85.75 -59.10 33.27
N GLU A 443 85.47 -59.54 34.51
CA GLU A 443 86.46 -60.06 35.46
C GLU A 443 86.79 -61.55 35.27
N ALA A 444 85.98 -62.29 34.51
CA ALA A 444 86.25 -63.69 34.17
C ALA A 444 87.51 -63.85 33.30
N SER A 445 88.17 -65.00 33.38
CA SER A 445 89.32 -65.30 32.51
C SER A 445 88.89 -65.48 31.04
N ALA A 446 89.85 -65.38 30.13
CA ALA A 446 89.60 -65.66 28.72
C ALA A 446 89.17 -67.12 28.45
N ALA A 447 89.64 -68.07 29.26
CA ALA A 447 89.28 -69.48 29.14
C ALA A 447 87.83 -69.74 29.58
N GLU A 448 87.40 -69.18 30.71
CA GLU A 448 86.02 -69.32 31.19
C GLU A 448 85.01 -68.65 30.25
N ARG A 449 85.36 -67.50 29.66
CA ARG A 449 84.50 -66.87 28.64
C ARG A 449 84.39 -67.71 27.36
N ALA A 450 85.49 -68.25 26.85
CA ALA A 450 85.47 -69.13 25.68
C ALA A 450 84.68 -70.42 25.93
N GLU A 451 84.78 -71.00 27.13
CA GLU A 451 84.00 -72.19 27.51
C GLU A 451 82.50 -71.89 27.69
N LEU A 452 82.14 -70.71 28.23
CA LEU A 452 80.75 -70.26 28.28
C LEU A 452 80.20 -70.06 26.86
N GLU A 453 80.96 -69.43 25.95
CA GLU A 453 80.57 -69.26 24.55
C GLU A 453 80.39 -70.60 23.84
N ARG A 454 81.27 -71.58 24.09
CA ARG A 454 81.14 -72.95 23.58
C ARG A 454 79.84 -73.62 24.05
N LEU A 455 79.58 -73.64 25.36
CA LEU A 455 78.38 -74.29 25.92
C LEU A 455 77.07 -73.62 25.47
N LEU A 456 77.05 -72.29 25.34
CA LEU A 456 75.90 -71.55 24.80
C LEU A 456 75.71 -71.79 23.29
N GLY A 457 76.80 -71.92 22.52
CA GLY A 457 76.77 -72.28 21.10
C GLY A 457 76.34 -73.74 20.86
N GLU A 458 76.61 -74.64 21.80
CA GLU A 458 76.07 -76.01 21.86
C GLU A 458 74.60 -76.06 22.31
N GLY A 459 73.97 -74.90 22.56
CA GLY A 459 72.55 -74.79 22.90
C GLY A 459 72.23 -75.14 24.36
N MET A 460 73.22 -75.21 25.25
CA MET A 460 72.95 -75.41 26.68
C MET A 460 72.18 -74.21 27.26
N CYS A 461 71.28 -74.50 28.21
CA CYS A 461 70.51 -73.46 28.88
C CYS A 461 71.43 -72.48 29.62
N ALA A 462 71.25 -71.16 29.39
CA ALA A 462 72.08 -70.11 29.99
C ALA A 462 72.27 -70.17 31.53
N PRO A 463 71.27 -70.54 32.37
CA PRO A 463 71.52 -70.70 33.81
C PRO A 463 72.43 -71.90 34.13
N ASP A 464 72.36 -72.98 33.35
CA ASP A 464 73.15 -74.19 33.58
C ASP A 464 74.56 -74.07 33.00
N ALA A 465 74.72 -73.40 31.84
CA ALA A 465 76.03 -73.05 31.31
C ALA A 465 76.81 -72.14 32.28
N LEU A 466 76.17 -71.08 32.83
CA LEU A 466 76.78 -70.24 33.86
C LEU A 466 77.13 -71.04 35.13
N ARG A 467 76.22 -71.90 35.61
CA ARG A 467 76.48 -72.76 36.77
C ARG A 467 77.63 -73.75 36.53
N SER A 468 77.75 -74.29 35.31
CA SER A 468 78.78 -75.27 34.95
C SER A 468 80.17 -74.65 34.86
N VAL A 469 80.29 -73.39 34.40
CA VAL A 469 81.59 -72.70 34.28
C VAL A 469 82.00 -72.02 35.59
N PHE A 470 81.07 -71.29 36.23
CA PHE A 470 81.39 -70.41 37.37
C PHE A 470 80.89 -70.93 38.73
N GLY A 471 80.30 -72.12 38.80
CA GLY A 471 79.70 -72.71 40.01
C GLY A 471 78.44 -72.00 40.54
N GLY A 472 78.12 -70.80 40.01
CA GLY A 472 77.03 -69.95 40.46
C GLY A 472 76.48 -69.07 39.33
N ILE A 473 75.35 -68.40 39.60
CA ILE A 473 74.60 -67.65 38.60
C ILE A 473 74.55 -66.17 38.98
N ASN A 474 75.32 -65.33 38.30
CA ASN A 474 75.12 -63.89 38.39
C ASN A 474 73.80 -63.52 37.68
N ARG A 475 72.83 -63.01 38.47
CA ARG A 475 71.47 -62.70 38.00
C ARG A 475 71.43 -61.59 36.95
N GLN A 476 72.35 -60.62 36.99
CA GLN A 476 72.40 -59.55 35.98
C GLN A 476 72.91 -60.10 34.64
N THR A 477 74.00 -60.87 34.68
CA THR A 477 74.54 -61.60 33.52
C THR A 477 73.49 -62.51 32.89
N LEU A 478 72.82 -63.35 33.70
CA LEU A 478 71.78 -64.27 33.21
C LEU A 478 70.62 -63.53 32.52
N VAL A 479 70.15 -62.42 33.08
CA VAL A 479 69.08 -61.62 32.44
C VAL A 479 69.55 -61.00 31.12
N SER A 480 70.82 -60.60 31.02
CA SER A 480 71.40 -60.12 29.76
C SER A 480 71.47 -61.23 28.70
N LEU A 481 71.99 -62.41 29.06
CA LEU A 481 72.07 -63.58 28.17
C LEU A 481 70.68 -64.01 27.69
N ILE A 482 69.68 -64.08 28.58
CA ILE A 482 68.29 -64.43 28.22
C ILE A 482 67.64 -63.35 27.35
N ARG A 483 68.03 -62.07 27.48
CA ARG A 483 67.50 -60.99 26.64
C ARG A 483 68.12 -60.98 25.23
N GLY A 484 69.42 -61.27 25.12
CA GLY A 484 70.14 -61.27 23.85
C GLY A 484 70.00 -62.58 23.05
N LEU A 485 69.96 -63.74 23.72
CA LEU A 485 69.81 -65.06 23.08
C LEU A 485 68.37 -65.60 23.14
N GLY A 486 67.44 -64.92 23.81
CA GLY A 486 66.09 -65.40 24.08
C GLY A 486 66.01 -66.36 25.27
N ARG A 487 64.79 -66.83 25.59
CA ARG A 487 64.57 -67.85 26.62
C ARG A 487 65.11 -69.21 26.16
N CYS A 488 65.50 -70.04 27.12
CA CYS A 488 65.99 -71.39 26.88
C CYS A 488 64.84 -72.40 27.00
#